data_AF-A0A3S4HQC9-F1
#
_entry.id   AF-A0A3S4HQC9-F1
#
_cell.length_a   1.000
_cell.length_b   1.000
_cell.length_c   1.000
_cell.angle_alpha   90.00
_cell.angle_beta   90.00
_cell.angle_gamma   90.00
#
_symmetry.space_group_name_H-M   'P 1'
#
loop_
_entity.id
_entity.type
_entity.pdbx_description
1 polymer ?
#
loop_
_entity_poly.entity_id
_entity_poly.type
_entity_poly.pdbx_seq_one_letter_code
_entity_poly.pdbx_strand_id
1 'polypeptide(L)'
;KKTILPAEQLRPKLARRRAQWIRYQTRIDPTRLVFLDETWVKTNMAPLRGWGARGERLVAHAPYGHWKTMTFIAALRHDRVEAPWVLNGPINGEAFRLYVETQLIKTLKP
;
A
#
# COMPACT_ATOMS: atom_id res chain seq x y z
N LYS A 1 18.90 7.66 -17.02
CA LYS A 1 18.02 7.71 -15.82
C LYS A 1 18.63 6.86 -14.73
N LYS A 2 18.83 7.37 -13.51
CA LYS A 2 19.43 6.62 -12.39
C LYS A 2 18.33 5.99 -11.56
N THR A 3 18.38 4.67 -11.36
CA THR A 3 17.50 3.95 -10.43
C THR A 3 18.21 3.88 -9.08
N ILE A 4 17.57 4.41 -8.04
CA ILE A 4 18.10 4.39 -6.68
C ILE A 4 17.40 3.25 -5.94
N LEU A 5 18.19 2.34 -5.35
CA LEU A 5 17.70 1.23 -4.54
C LEU A 5 18.14 1.41 -3.08
N PRO A 6 17.35 0.93 -2.10
CA PRO A 6 17.73 0.97 -0.69
C PRO A 6 19.05 0.23 -0.43
N ALA A 7 20.02 0.91 0.18
CA ALA A 7 21.34 0.33 0.50
C ALA A 7 21.22 -0.82 1.52
N GLU A 8 20.16 -0.85 2.32
CA GLU A 8 19.83 -1.93 3.26
C GLU A 8 19.77 -3.29 2.56
N GLN A 9 19.38 -3.34 1.28
CA GLN A 9 19.32 -4.57 0.51
C GLN A 9 20.70 -5.24 0.39
N LEU A 10 21.79 -4.48 0.49
CA LEU A 10 23.16 -4.96 0.40
C LEU A 10 23.70 -5.48 1.74
N ARG A 11 23.00 -5.25 2.87
CA ARG A 11 23.42 -5.79 4.17
C ARG A 11 23.51 -7.32 4.06
N PRO A 12 24.64 -7.97 4.40
CA PRO A 12 24.89 -9.38 4.06
C PRO A 12 23.76 -10.34 4.47
N LYS A 13 23.17 -10.12 5.65
CA LYS A 13 22.03 -10.91 6.14
C LYS A 13 20.77 -10.73 5.29
N LEU A 14 20.44 -9.50 4.89
CA LEU A 14 19.27 -9.20 4.06
C LEU A 14 19.48 -9.67 2.63
N ALA A 15 20.65 -9.40 2.03
CA ALA A 15 21.01 -9.87 0.70
C ALA A 15 20.89 -11.40 0.59
N ARG A 16 21.43 -12.14 1.58
CA ARG A 16 21.33 -13.60 1.65
C ARG A 16 19.89 -14.08 1.72
N ARG A 17 19.06 -13.49 2.59
CA ARG A 17 17.64 -13.85 2.73
C ARG A 17 16.85 -13.57 1.45
N ARG A 18 17.11 -12.44 0.77
CA ARG A 18 16.47 -12.10 -0.50
C ARG A 18 16.84 -13.10 -1.60
N ALA A 19 18.12 -13.47 -1.70
CA ALA A 19 18.57 -14.47 -2.67
C ALA A 19 17.94 -15.85 -2.40
N GLN A 20 17.83 -16.25 -1.13
CA GLN A 20 17.12 -17.49 -0.74
C GLN A 20 15.65 -17.44 -1.12
N TRP A 21 14.96 -16.34 -0.82
CA TRP A 21 13.55 -16.14 -1.16
C TRP A 21 13.32 -16.21 -2.68
N ILE A 22 14.13 -15.51 -3.48
CA ILE A 22 14.04 -15.52 -4.95
C ILE A 22 14.18 -16.95 -5.51
N ARG A 23 15.09 -17.76 -4.96
CA ARG A 23 15.24 -19.16 -5.37
C ARG A 23 14.08 -20.05 -4.93
N TYR A 24 13.45 -19.71 -3.80
CA TYR A 24 12.36 -20.49 -3.23
C TYR A 24 11.01 -20.16 -3.87
N GLN A 25 10.79 -18.92 -4.33
CA GLN A 25 9.49 -18.45 -4.79
C GLN A 25 8.91 -19.30 -5.95
N THR A 26 9.76 -19.87 -6.80
CA THR A 26 9.33 -20.73 -7.92
C THR A 26 8.75 -22.07 -7.48
N ARG A 27 8.93 -22.44 -6.21
CA ARG A 27 8.38 -23.66 -5.60
C ARG A 27 7.00 -23.45 -4.99
N ILE A 28 6.52 -22.21 -4.93
CA ILE A 28 5.21 -21.87 -4.37
C ILE A 28 4.26 -21.59 -5.53
N ASP A 29 3.10 -22.24 -5.51
CA ASP A 29 1.99 -21.89 -6.41
C ASP A 29 1.53 -20.44 -6.11
N PRO A 30 1.65 -19.49 -7.06
CA PRO A 30 1.29 -18.10 -6.85
C PRO A 30 -0.19 -17.90 -6.45
N THR A 31 -1.08 -18.84 -6.82
CA THR A 31 -2.51 -18.75 -6.48
C THR A 31 -2.77 -18.93 -4.97
N ARG A 32 -1.81 -19.54 -4.26
CA ARG A 32 -1.85 -19.74 -2.80
C ARG A 32 -1.29 -18.56 -2.01
N LEU A 33 -0.60 -17.62 -2.66
CA LEU A 33 -0.01 -16.47 -2.00
C LEU A 33 -1.05 -15.38 -1.73
N VAL A 34 -0.93 -14.77 -0.56
CA VAL A 34 -1.69 -13.58 -0.15
C VAL A 34 -0.68 -12.54 0.30
N PHE A 35 -0.57 -11.45 -0.45
CA PHE A 35 0.28 -10.33 -0.07
C PHE A 35 -0.56 -9.34 0.72
N LEU A 36 -0.07 -8.91 1.89
CA LEU A 36 -0.70 -7.84 2.65
C LEU A 36 0.14 -6.60 2.45
N ASP A 37 -0.51 -5.50 2.09
CA ASP A 37 0.16 -4.21 2.00
C ASP A 37 -0.72 -3.11 2.56
N GLU A 38 -0.05 -2.06 3.04
CA GLU A 38 -0.65 -0.90 3.67
C GLU A 38 -0.24 0.36 2.91
N THR A 39 -1.20 1.23 2.64
CA THR A 39 -0.93 2.57 2.11
C THR A 39 -1.71 3.63 2.86
N TRP A 40 -1.13 4.83 2.95
CA TRP A 40 -1.79 6.00 3.49
C TRP A 40 -2.48 6.77 2.40
N VAL A 41 -3.69 7.24 2.68
CA VAL A 41 -4.41 8.20 1.85
C VAL A 41 -4.59 9.48 2.64
N LYS A 42 -4.10 10.60 2.11
CA LYS A 42 -4.37 11.92 2.68
C LYS A 42 -5.58 12.51 1.99
N THR A 43 -6.50 13.09 2.77
CA THR A 43 -7.69 13.74 2.20
C THR A 43 -7.43 15.14 1.64
N ASN A 44 -6.18 15.64 1.71
CA ASN A 44 -5.77 16.94 1.19
C ASN A 44 -5.45 16.95 -0.31
N MET A 45 -6.18 16.15 -1.09
CA MET A 45 -5.97 16.06 -2.53
C MET A 45 -6.52 17.30 -3.22
N ALA A 46 -5.61 18.14 -3.72
CA ALA A 46 -5.89 19.24 -4.64
C ALA A 46 -5.21 18.96 -5.98
N PRO A 47 -5.81 19.35 -7.13
CA PRO A 47 -5.15 19.25 -8.42
C PRO A 47 -3.80 19.97 -8.40
N LEU A 48 -2.70 19.26 -8.68
CA LEU A 48 -1.35 19.85 -8.73
C LEU A 48 -1.15 20.75 -9.96
N ARG A 49 -1.93 20.52 -11.01
CA ARG A 49 -1.86 21.22 -12.30
C ARG A 49 -3.26 21.29 -12.88
N GLY A 50 -3.47 22.29 -13.74
CA GLY A 50 -4.65 22.39 -14.58
C GLY A 50 -4.34 23.19 -15.84
N TRP A 51 -5.27 23.16 -16.78
CA TRP A 51 -5.16 23.85 -18.07
C TRP A 51 -6.14 25.02 -18.09
N GLY A 52 -5.71 26.16 -18.61
CA GLY A 52 -6.52 27.37 -18.71
C GLY A 52 -6.11 28.22 -19.92
N ALA A 53 -6.90 29.24 -20.22
CA ALA A 53 -6.59 30.16 -21.31
C ALA A 53 -5.22 30.82 -21.11
N ARG A 54 -4.46 30.96 -22.20
CA ARG A 54 -3.13 31.57 -22.15
C ARG A 54 -3.25 33.04 -21.73
N GLY A 55 -2.62 33.40 -20.62
CA GLY A 55 -2.64 34.76 -20.06
C GLY A 55 -3.60 34.94 -18.90
N GLU A 56 -4.42 33.94 -18.57
CA GLU A 56 -5.35 33.98 -17.44
C GLU A 56 -4.88 33.10 -16.28
N ARG A 57 -5.20 33.51 -15.05
CA ARG A 57 -4.96 32.67 -13.87
C ARG A 57 -6.05 31.62 -13.78
N LEU A 58 -5.65 30.35 -13.66
CA LEU A 58 -6.58 29.26 -13.37
C LEU A 58 -7.04 29.35 -11.91
N VAL A 59 -8.34 29.57 -11.70
CA VAL A 59 -8.96 29.48 -10.38
C VAL A 59 -9.33 28.03 -10.11
N ALA A 60 -8.83 27.47 -9.00
CA ALA A 60 -9.14 26.12 -8.57
C ALA A 60 -9.61 26.12 -7.11
N HIS A 61 -10.55 25.22 -6.82
CA HIS A 61 -11.07 25.02 -5.47
C HIS A 61 -10.58 23.67 -4.95
N ALA A 62 -10.15 23.66 -3.70
CA ALA A 62 -9.81 22.45 -2.95
C ALA A 62 -10.62 22.45 -1.65
N PRO A 63 -10.81 21.30 -1.00
CA PRO A 63 -11.45 21.27 0.31
C PRO A 63 -10.70 22.20 1.28
N TYR A 64 -11.41 22.80 2.23
CA TYR A 64 -10.83 23.66 3.27
C TYR A 64 -11.20 23.08 4.63
N GLY A 65 -10.23 22.71 5.48
CA GLY A 65 -10.49 22.18 6.83
C GLY A 65 -9.53 21.09 7.32
N HIS A 66 -10.01 20.30 8.31
CA HIS A 66 -9.26 19.24 9.00
C HIS A 66 -8.92 18.06 8.07
N TRP A 67 -7.70 18.06 7.55
CA TRP A 67 -7.15 16.95 6.79
C TRP A 67 -6.98 15.72 7.67
N LYS A 68 -7.39 14.56 7.14
CA LYS A 68 -7.19 13.26 7.80
C LYS A 68 -6.23 12.43 6.97
N THR A 69 -5.31 11.76 7.65
CA THR A 69 -4.56 10.66 7.07
C THR A 69 -5.31 9.39 7.41
N MET A 70 -5.70 8.65 6.38
CA MET A 70 -6.39 7.36 6.51
C MET A 70 -5.40 6.25 6.15
N THR A 71 -5.40 5.16 6.92
CA THR A 71 -4.75 3.91 6.50
C THR A 71 -5.72 3.14 5.62
N PHE A 72 -5.23 2.63 4.51
CA PHE A 72 -5.85 1.54 3.76
C PHE A 72 -4.94 0.31 3.85
N ILE A 73 -5.51 -0.82 4.25
CA ILE A 73 -4.85 -2.13 4.22
C ILE A 73 -5.71 -3.09 3.41
N ALA A 74 -5.07 -3.92 2.60
CA ALA A 74 -5.76 -4.97 1.86
C ALA A 74 -4.86 -6.17 1.61
N ALA A 75 -5.52 -7.30 1.31
CA ALA A 75 -4.89 -8.46 0.72
C ALA A 75 -4.87 -8.36 -0.81
N LEU A 76 -3.76 -8.78 -1.40
CA LEU A 76 -3.54 -8.85 -2.84
C LEU A 76 -3.29 -10.32 -3.20
N ARG A 77 -4.14 -10.83 -4.08
CA ARG A 77 -3.98 -12.13 -4.73
C ARG A 77 -3.60 -11.94 -6.19
N HIS A 78 -3.25 -13.04 -6.85
CA HIS A 78 -2.93 -13.04 -8.28
C HIS A 78 -4.07 -12.51 -9.18
N ASP A 79 -5.32 -12.61 -8.73
CA ASP A 79 -6.53 -12.32 -9.51
C ASP A 79 -7.37 -11.15 -8.97
N ARG A 80 -7.18 -10.73 -7.71
CA ARG A 80 -8.03 -9.72 -7.07
C ARG A 80 -7.41 -9.03 -5.85
N VAL A 81 -7.97 -7.88 -5.51
CA VAL A 81 -7.86 -7.26 -4.17
C VAL A 81 -8.91 -7.90 -3.27
N GLU A 82 -8.55 -8.19 -2.03
CA GLU A 82 -9.38 -8.88 -1.05
C GLU A 82 -9.20 -8.28 0.36
N ALA A 83 -10.17 -8.50 1.25
CA ALA A 83 -10.17 -7.98 2.62
C ALA A 83 -9.77 -6.49 2.73
N PRO A 84 -10.39 -5.54 1.98
CA PRO A 84 -10.04 -4.13 2.11
C PRO A 84 -10.53 -3.57 3.46
N TRP A 85 -9.70 -2.77 4.12
CA TRP A 85 -10.09 -2.07 5.33
C TRP A 85 -9.46 -0.67 5.41
N VAL A 86 -10.26 0.28 5.91
CA VAL A 86 -9.88 1.69 6.03
C VAL A 86 -9.97 2.12 7.48
N LEU A 87 -8.92 2.73 8.00
CA LEU A 87 -8.89 3.31 9.34
C LEU A 87 -8.58 4.80 9.31
N ASN A 88 -9.09 5.53 10.29
CA ASN A 88 -8.69 6.91 10.54
C ASN A 88 -7.46 6.93 11.44
N GLY A 89 -6.33 7.43 10.93
CA GLY A 89 -5.06 7.41 11.66
C GLY A 89 -4.31 6.08 11.51
N PRO A 90 -3.20 5.92 12.26
CA PRO A 90 -2.24 4.90 11.93
C PRO A 90 -2.53 3.47 12.37
N ILE A 91 -2.16 2.51 11.51
CA ILE A 91 -2.18 1.10 11.90
C ILE A 91 -1.17 0.86 13.02
N ASN A 92 -1.57 0.04 13.97
CA ASN A 92 -0.74 -0.48 15.04
C ASN A 92 -0.97 -1.99 15.15
N GLY A 93 -0.27 -2.65 16.08
CA GLY A 93 -0.40 -4.11 16.24
C GLY A 93 -1.81 -4.58 16.61
N GLU A 94 -2.58 -3.78 17.36
CA GLU A 94 -3.95 -4.10 17.75
C GLU A 94 -4.92 -3.98 16.56
N ALA A 95 -4.85 -2.87 15.82
CA ALA A 95 -5.59 -2.67 14.59
C ALA A 95 -5.28 -3.76 13.56
N PHE A 96 -4.01 -4.12 13.39
CA PHE A 96 -3.63 -5.20 12.48
C PHE A 96 -4.19 -6.57 12.92
N ARG A 97 -4.21 -6.86 14.22
CA ARG A 97 -4.86 -8.08 14.72
C ARG A 97 -6.36 -8.08 14.41
N LEU A 98 -7.04 -6.97 14.69
CA LEU A 98 -8.45 -6.82 14.40
C LEU A 98 -8.73 -6.98 12.90
N TYR A 99 -7.86 -6.44 12.03
CA TYR A 99 -7.91 -6.65 10.59
C TYR A 99 -7.86 -8.13 10.22
N VAL A 100 -6.90 -8.88 10.80
CA VAL A 100 -6.75 -10.30 10.53
C VAL A 100 -8.02 -11.06 10.96
N GLU A 101 -8.48 -10.83 12.19
CA GLU A 101 -9.62 -11.53 12.79
C GLU A 101 -10.95 -11.22 12.09
N THR A 102 -11.17 -9.96 11.72
CA THR A 102 -12.49 -9.51 11.24
C THR A 102 -12.61 -9.44 9.73
N GLN A 103 -11.51 -9.23 9.01
CA GLN A 103 -11.49 -9.05 7.56
C GLN A 103 -10.77 -10.21 6.87
N LEU A 104 -9.50 -10.45 7.20
CA LEU A 104 -8.67 -11.39 6.44
C LEU A 104 -9.13 -12.84 6.56
N ILE A 105 -9.34 -13.35 7.78
CA ILE A 105 -9.65 -14.77 8.02
C ILE A 105 -10.87 -15.23 7.22
N LYS A 106 -11.89 -14.38 7.07
CA LYS A 106 -13.13 -14.69 6.31
C LYS A 106 -12.88 -14.98 4.83
N THR A 107 -11.72 -14.58 4.31
CA THR A 107 -11.36 -14.69 2.90
C THR A 107 -10.35 -15.82 2.62
N LEU A 108 -9.79 -16.41 3.68
CA LEU A 108 -8.86 -17.52 3.56
C LEU A 108 -9.62 -18.83 3.38
N LYS A 109 -9.08 -19.70 2.52
CA LYS A 109 -9.55 -21.07 2.34
C LYS A 109 -8.54 -22.01 2.99
N PRO A 110 -8.98 -23.08 3.69
CA PRO A 110 -8.09 -24.12 4.23
C PRO A 110 -7.14 -24.71 3.18
#